data_AF-A0AA38Q141-F1
#
_entry.id   AF-A0AA38Q141-F1
#
_cell.length_a   1.000
_cell.length_b   1.000
_cell.length_c   1.000
_cell.angle_alpha   90.00
_cell.angle_beta   90.00
_cell.angle_gamma   90.00
#
_symmetry.space_group_name_H-M   'P 1'
#
loop_
_entity.id
_entity.type
_entity.pdbx_description
1 polymer ?
#
loop_
_entity_poly.entity_id
_entity_poly.type
_entity_poly.pdbx_seq_one_letter_code
_entity_poly.pdbx_strand_id
1 'polypeptide(L)'
;MFVNNTDCQILISTDALKVGNDFPNVDDVIILNPESPEDVLQMGGRAGRKQPYSNPGPRAICYYTQSTMKRANTVLENGKDEQNSSDQNYSRHGKMTVQMAKLILTGCITAELDSQFGNPAEDSRCFCESCLTLPTPTNDNCRCSCCQPETPLPPIPRESACSQRPTRGPMATRVSMDMRDYGSNALRRFRFQIWKKSQSPRLCSLPPAALLHDNTISGIFDVFSQLRSVADLSPYVNGFLQGHEQSLLAEIEELRKKFGRMNIGLDPDESSSLPSNSYDNFFASINAPEKAPTYQSPLSANVEPSPVPKLTIRIPPLAKRKLSNASRPRATAKRSNHTGSSIHRQIAILTSQS
;
A
#
# COMPACT_ATOMS: atom_id res chain seq x y z
N MET A 1 -14.34 10.13 -12.80
CA MET A 1 -15.11 10.21 -11.54
C MET A 1 -14.37 10.99 -10.46
N PHE A 2 -13.09 10.71 -10.18
CA PHE A 2 -12.33 11.38 -9.11
C PHE A 2 -11.96 12.85 -9.40
N VAL A 3 -11.62 13.20 -10.64
CA VAL A 3 -11.12 14.55 -11.00
C VAL A 3 -12.08 15.70 -10.65
N ASN A 4 -13.39 15.44 -10.64
CA ASN A 4 -14.41 16.46 -10.39
C ASN A 4 -15.11 16.28 -9.03
N ASN A 5 -14.62 15.38 -8.18
CA ASN A 5 -15.25 15.10 -6.89
C ASN A 5 -14.53 15.85 -5.76
N THR A 6 -15.07 17.01 -5.38
CA THR A 6 -14.56 17.81 -4.25
C THR A 6 -14.64 17.09 -2.91
N ASP A 7 -15.49 16.06 -2.81
CA ASP A 7 -15.67 15.27 -1.59
C ASP A 7 -14.60 14.16 -1.47
N CYS A 8 -13.82 13.89 -2.53
CA CYS A 8 -12.77 12.87 -2.53
C CYS A 8 -11.38 13.52 -2.46
N GLN A 9 -10.81 13.52 -1.26
CA GLN A 9 -9.47 14.09 -1.00
C GLN A 9 -8.34 13.08 -1.17
N ILE A 10 -8.62 11.78 -0.98
CA ILE A 10 -7.60 10.73 -0.97
C ILE A 10 -8.04 9.59 -1.88
N LEU A 11 -7.15 9.23 -2.82
CA LEU A 11 -7.29 8.05 -3.66
C LEU A 11 -6.27 6.99 -3.25
N ILE A 12 -6.74 5.87 -2.72
CA ILE A 12 -5.90 4.71 -2.43
C ILE A 12 -6.01 3.76 -3.62
N SER A 13 -4.87 3.40 -4.20
CA SER A 13 -4.84 2.56 -5.39
C SER A 13 -3.69 1.56 -5.38
N THR A 14 -3.89 0.46 -6.10
CA THR A 14 -2.83 -0.50 -6.44
C THR A 14 -2.20 -0.11 -7.78
N ASP A 15 -1.21 -0.90 -8.20
CA ASP A 15 -0.47 -0.77 -9.45
C ASP A 15 -1.34 -0.57 -10.70
N ALA A 16 -2.57 -1.09 -10.68
CA ALA A 16 -3.51 -0.95 -11.78
C ALA A 16 -3.85 0.50 -12.15
N LEU A 17 -3.78 1.44 -11.20
CA LEU A 17 -4.06 2.86 -11.47
C LEU A 17 -2.79 3.70 -11.68
N LYS A 18 -1.59 3.12 -11.59
CA LYS A 18 -0.31 3.82 -11.81
C LYS A 18 -0.15 4.34 -13.23
N VAL A 19 -0.73 3.65 -14.21
CA VAL A 19 -0.62 3.94 -15.64
C VAL A 19 -1.97 4.40 -16.22
N GLY A 20 -1.94 5.33 -17.17
CA GLY A 20 -3.14 5.79 -17.88
C GLY A 20 -4.00 6.84 -17.17
N ASN A 21 -3.74 7.15 -15.89
CA ASN A 21 -4.44 8.22 -15.18
C ASN A 21 -3.59 9.49 -15.11
N ASP A 22 -4.17 10.61 -15.51
CA ASP A 22 -3.56 11.93 -15.41
C ASP A 22 -4.41 12.81 -14.48
N PHE A 23 -4.00 12.86 -13.21
CA PHE A 23 -4.63 13.71 -12.21
C PHE A 23 -3.93 15.07 -12.19
N PRO A 24 -4.63 16.17 -12.54
CA PRO A 24 -3.99 17.46 -12.73
C PRO A 24 -3.49 18.11 -11.43
N ASN A 25 -4.16 17.85 -10.32
CA ASN A 25 -4.01 18.56 -9.05
C ASN A 25 -3.69 17.57 -7.93
N VAL A 26 -2.55 16.89 -8.05
CA VAL A 26 -2.04 16.00 -6.99
C VAL A 26 -0.96 16.74 -6.22
N ASP A 27 -1.24 17.06 -4.97
CA ASP A 27 -0.27 17.68 -4.07
C ASP A 27 0.70 16.63 -3.52
N ASP A 28 0.16 15.55 -2.95
CA ASP A 28 0.96 14.51 -2.31
C ASP A 28 0.75 13.15 -2.98
N VAL A 29 1.86 12.48 -3.29
CA VAL A 29 1.86 11.07 -3.66
C VAL A 29 2.52 10.28 -2.54
N ILE A 30 1.78 9.34 -1.95
CA ILE A 30 2.29 8.44 -0.92
C ILE A 30 2.56 7.07 -1.54
N ILE A 31 3.81 6.63 -1.50
CA ILE A 31 4.26 5.35 -2.06
C ILE A 31 4.64 4.41 -0.93
N LEU A 32 3.94 3.29 -0.84
CA LEU A 32 4.19 2.27 0.18
C LEU A 32 5.07 1.17 -0.42
N ASN A 33 6.28 1.01 0.13
CA ASN A 33 7.24 -0.03 -0.28
C ASN A 33 7.48 -0.13 -1.80
N PRO A 34 7.99 0.92 -2.47
CA PRO A 34 8.33 0.84 -3.89
C PRO A 34 9.34 -0.29 -4.15
N GLU A 35 9.16 -1.00 -5.28
CA GLU A 35 9.99 -2.15 -5.64
C GLU A 35 11.26 -1.72 -6.40
N SER A 36 11.16 -0.63 -7.15
CA SER A 36 12.23 -0.11 -7.99
C SER A 36 12.41 1.42 -7.88
N PRO A 37 13.57 1.97 -8.26
CA PRO A 37 13.75 3.42 -8.41
C PRO A 37 12.79 4.03 -9.44
N GLU A 38 12.43 3.27 -10.48
CA GLU A 38 11.50 3.72 -11.50
C GLU A 38 10.07 3.86 -10.96
N ASP A 39 9.64 2.97 -10.06
CA ASP A 39 8.38 3.13 -9.34
C ASP A 39 8.33 4.46 -8.57
N VAL A 40 9.42 4.79 -7.87
CA VAL A 40 9.54 6.06 -7.13
C VAL A 40 9.40 7.24 -8.07
N LEU A 41 10.12 7.22 -9.20
CA LEU A 41 10.09 8.30 -10.18
C LEU A 41 8.73 8.42 -10.88
N GLN A 42 8.18 7.32 -11.36
CA GLN A 42 6.94 7.28 -12.14
C GLN A 42 5.72 7.66 -11.29
N MET A 43 5.65 7.17 -10.05
CA MET A 43 4.57 7.53 -9.13
C MET A 43 4.79 8.91 -8.54
N GLY A 44 6.00 9.25 -8.10
CA GLY A 44 6.32 10.56 -7.55
C GLY A 44 6.07 11.69 -8.54
N GLY A 45 6.40 11.49 -9.82
CA GLY A 45 6.13 12.41 -10.92
C GLY A 45 4.65 12.59 -11.30
N ARG A 46 3.72 12.02 -10.52
CA ARG A 46 2.29 12.35 -10.60
C ARG A 46 1.94 13.58 -9.78
N ALA A 47 2.73 13.90 -8.76
CA ALA A 47 2.54 15.13 -7.98
C ALA A 47 2.91 16.35 -8.85
N GLY A 48 2.14 17.44 -8.75
CA GLY A 48 2.56 18.74 -9.28
C GLY A 48 2.48 18.96 -10.79
N ARG A 49 1.70 18.17 -11.54
CA ARG A 49 1.70 18.27 -13.03
C ARG A 49 1.17 19.58 -13.61
N LYS A 50 0.15 20.21 -13.00
CA LYS A 50 -0.51 21.40 -13.58
C LYS A 50 -0.41 22.69 -12.78
N GLN A 51 0.05 22.66 -11.52
CA GLN A 51 0.08 23.86 -10.70
C GLN A 51 1.49 24.46 -10.58
N PRO A 52 1.65 25.78 -10.83
CA PRO A 52 2.85 26.49 -10.43
C PRO A 52 2.87 26.60 -8.90
N TYR A 53 3.67 25.74 -8.28
CA TYR A 53 4.26 25.85 -6.94
C TYR A 53 3.37 26.50 -5.86
N SER A 54 2.50 25.71 -5.25
CA SER A 54 2.02 25.97 -3.89
C SER A 54 3.18 25.95 -2.89
N ASN A 55 3.05 26.62 -1.75
CA ASN A 55 3.96 26.46 -0.61
C ASN A 55 3.17 25.84 0.58
N PRO A 56 3.46 24.60 0.99
CA PRO A 56 4.50 23.72 0.46
C PRO A 56 4.16 23.21 -0.96
N GLY A 57 5.20 22.96 -1.76
CA GLY A 57 5.05 22.42 -3.11
C GLY A 57 4.63 20.96 -3.10
N PRO A 58 4.35 20.38 -4.29
CA PRO A 58 4.00 18.98 -4.43
C PRO A 58 5.08 18.05 -3.87
N ARG A 59 4.67 16.93 -3.25
CA ARG A 59 5.57 15.99 -2.56
C ARG A 59 5.36 14.55 -3.00
N ALA A 60 6.46 13.80 -3.02
CA ALA A 60 6.47 12.36 -3.13
C ALA A 60 7.02 11.77 -1.82
N ILE A 61 6.18 11.06 -1.08
CA ILE A 61 6.50 10.51 0.25
C ILE A 61 6.61 8.99 0.13
N CYS A 62 7.83 8.47 0.29
CA CYS A 62 8.08 7.03 0.25
C CYS A 62 8.23 6.47 1.66
N TYR A 63 7.41 5.48 2.02
CA TYR A 63 7.54 4.78 3.30
C TYR A 63 8.29 3.46 3.14
N TYR A 64 9.30 3.28 3.98
CA TYR A 64 10.11 2.07 4.08
C TYR A 64 10.04 1.47 5.48
N THR A 65 9.93 0.15 5.56
CA THR A 65 9.98 -0.55 6.84
C THR A 65 11.43 -0.70 7.35
N GLN A 66 11.61 -0.95 8.65
CA GLN A 66 12.94 -1.24 9.21
C GLN A 66 13.60 -2.49 8.59
N SER A 67 12.81 -3.50 8.21
CA SER A 67 13.34 -4.66 7.49
C SER A 67 13.82 -4.29 6.09
N THR A 68 13.11 -3.40 5.39
CA THR A 68 13.54 -2.84 4.10
C THR A 68 14.90 -2.14 4.24
N MET A 69 15.09 -1.31 5.26
CA MET A 69 16.37 -0.63 5.52
C MET A 69 17.52 -1.62 5.81
N LYS A 70 17.28 -2.65 6.62
CA LYS A 70 18.28 -3.69 6.91
C LYS A 70 18.67 -4.47 5.65
N ARG A 71 17.68 -4.79 4.81
CA ARG A 71 17.91 -5.47 3.54
C ARG A 71 18.73 -4.61 2.58
N ALA A 72 18.43 -3.32 2.47
CA ALA A 72 19.22 -2.40 1.64
C ALA A 72 20.70 -2.41 2.04
N ASN A 73 21.01 -2.37 3.35
CA ASN A 73 22.38 -2.47 3.83
C ASN A 73 23.03 -3.81 3.43
N THR A 74 22.29 -4.91 3.62
CA THR A 74 22.77 -6.27 3.28
C THR A 74 23.07 -6.42 1.78
N VAL A 75 22.24 -5.84 0.91
CA VAL A 75 22.43 -5.87 -0.56
C VAL A 75 23.71 -5.10 -0.95
N LEU A 76 23.94 -3.93 -0.35
CA LEU A 76 25.15 -3.14 -0.64
C LEU A 76 26.43 -3.77 -0.07
N GLU A 77 26.38 -4.36 1.12
CA GLU A 77 27.53 -5.03 1.75
C GLU A 77 27.97 -6.27 0.97
N ASN A 78 27.01 -7.06 0.48
CA ASN A 78 27.31 -8.31 -0.23
C ASN A 78 27.65 -8.11 -1.72
N GLY A 79 27.30 -6.94 -2.30
CA GLY A 79 27.59 -6.60 -3.69
C GLY A 79 26.98 -7.56 -4.73
N LYS A 80 25.97 -8.34 -4.33
CA LYS A 80 25.28 -9.31 -5.19
C LYS A 80 23.79 -9.02 -5.14
N ASP A 81 23.18 -8.90 -6.30
CA ASP A 81 21.72 -8.87 -6.40
C ASP A 81 21.14 -10.16 -5.81
N GLU A 82 20.02 -10.05 -5.09
CA GLU A 82 19.31 -11.20 -4.49
C GLU A 82 18.76 -12.18 -5.54
N GLN A 83 18.90 -11.87 -6.84
CA GLN A 83 18.36 -12.63 -7.96
C GLN A 83 18.80 -14.09 -8.00
N ASN A 84 19.99 -14.42 -7.48
CA ASN A 84 20.57 -15.77 -7.53
C ASN A 84 20.38 -16.61 -6.26
N SER A 85 19.70 -16.09 -5.23
CA SER A 85 19.35 -16.91 -4.08
C SER A 85 18.15 -17.80 -4.44
N SER A 86 18.39 -19.10 -4.63
CA SER A 86 17.35 -20.10 -4.89
C SER A 86 16.52 -20.44 -3.64
N ASP A 87 16.68 -19.70 -2.55
CA ASP A 87 15.93 -19.91 -1.31
C ASP A 87 14.47 -19.48 -1.51
N GLN A 88 13.62 -20.47 -1.75
CA GLN A 88 12.17 -20.32 -1.96
C GLN A 88 11.45 -19.60 -0.80
N ASN A 89 12.07 -19.52 0.38
CA ASN A 89 11.53 -18.82 1.54
C ASN A 89 11.59 -17.27 1.44
N TYR A 90 12.37 -16.70 0.51
CA TYR A 90 12.43 -15.23 0.32
C TYR A 90 11.27 -14.67 -0.53
N SER A 91 10.42 -15.52 -1.11
CA SER A 91 9.34 -15.10 -2.02
C SER A 91 8.33 -14.13 -1.42
N ARG A 92 8.22 -14.01 -0.09
CA ARG A 92 7.23 -13.12 0.56
C ARG A 92 7.65 -11.65 0.67
N HIS A 93 8.94 -11.34 0.56
CA HIS A 93 9.41 -9.97 0.86
C HIS A 93 9.80 -9.14 -0.38
N GLY A 94 9.63 -9.69 -1.58
CA GLY A 94 10.08 -9.05 -2.83
C GLY A 94 11.61 -9.01 -2.93
N LYS A 95 12.14 -9.11 -4.16
CA LYS A 95 13.58 -9.01 -4.42
C LYS A 95 13.98 -7.54 -4.41
N MET A 96 15.06 -7.19 -3.71
CA MET A 96 15.60 -5.82 -3.73
C MET A 96 16.79 -5.73 -4.70
N THR A 97 16.74 -4.77 -5.63
CA THR A 97 17.86 -4.50 -6.54
C THR A 97 18.93 -3.65 -5.86
N VAL A 98 20.19 -3.76 -6.33
CA VAL A 98 21.27 -2.88 -5.86
C VAL A 98 20.93 -1.40 -6.06
N GLN A 99 20.26 -1.04 -7.17
CA GLN A 99 19.84 0.34 -7.45
C GLN A 99 18.84 0.86 -6.40
N MET A 100 17.85 0.03 -6.03
CA MET A 100 16.90 0.40 -4.99
C MET A 100 17.58 0.53 -3.62
N ALA A 101 18.50 -0.37 -3.30
CA ALA A 101 19.28 -0.30 -2.06
C ALA A 101 20.11 0.99 -1.97
N LYS A 102 20.75 1.41 -3.08
CA LYS A 102 21.45 2.70 -3.16
C LYS A 102 20.51 3.88 -2.95
N LEU A 103 19.34 3.87 -3.61
CA LEU A 103 18.35 4.93 -3.48
C LEU A 103 17.85 5.08 -2.04
N ILE A 104 17.65 3.97 -1.31
CA ILE A 104 17.21 3.99 0.09
C ILE A 104 18.28 4.54 1.04
N LEU A 105 19.55 4.29 0.75
CA LEU A 105 20.68 4.61 1.63
C LEU A 105 21.48 5.85 1.20
N THR A 106 21.03 6.56 0.17
CA THR A 106 21.70 7.75 -0.35
C THR A 106 21.61 8.95 0.60
N GLY A 107 22.59 9.85 0.51
CA GLY A 107 22.56 11.16 1.17
C GLY A 107 21.71 12.20 0.43
N CYS A 108 21.37 11.97 -0.85
CA CYS A 108 20.48 12.81 -1.64
C CYS A 108 19.69 11.98 -2.64
N ILE A 109 18.36 11.95 -2.49
CA ILE A 109 17.47 11.14 -3.33
C ILE A 109 17.52 11.60 -4.78
N THR A 110 17.43 12.92 -5.01
CA THR A 110 17.46 13.50 -6.36
C THR A 110 18.75 13.18 -7.09
N ALA A 111 19.91 13.41 -6.45
CA ALA A 111 21.21 13.15 -7.07
C ALA A 111 21.44 11.67 -7.39
N GLU A 112 20.94 10.76 -6.54
CA GLU A 112 21.01 9.32 -6.82
C GLU A 112 20.10 8.92 -7.99
N LEU A 113 18.87 9.45 -8.07
CA LEU A 113 18.00 9.22 -9.23
C LEU A 113 18.65 9.76 -10.51
N ASP A 114 19.18 10.98 -10.48
CA ASP A 114 19.87 11.58 -11.62
C ASP A 114 21.05 10.72 -12.08
N SER A 115 21.86 10.22 -11.13
CA SER A 115 22.95 9.30 -11.44
C SER A 115 22.47 7.97 -12.01
N GLN A 116 21.35 7.42 -11.54
CA GLN A 116 20.83 6.13 -12.01
C GLN A 116 20.21 6.21 -13.40
N PHE A 117 19.56 7.33 -13.72
CA PHE A 117 18.91 7.56 -15.01
C PHE A 117 19.78 8.33 -16.02
N GLY A 118 21.01 8.70 -15.63
CA GLY A 118 21.95 9.39 -16.51
C GLY A 118 21.57 10.83 -16.81
N ASN A 119 20.84 11.48 -15.89
CA ASN A 119 20.55 12.91 -15.98
C ASN A 119 21.83 13.70 -15.66
N PRO A 120 22.11 14.79 -16.39
CA PRO A 120 23.25 15.64 -16.08
C PRO A 120 23.02 16.35 -14.73
N ALA A 121 24.11 16.65 -14.02
CA ALA A 121 24.03 17.41 -12.76
C ALA A 121 23.52 18.85 -12.97
N GLU A 122 23.75 19.40 -14.17
CA GLU A 122 23.27 20.70 -14.61
C GLU A 122 22.55 20.55 -15.94
N ASP A 123 21.25 20.85 -15.96
CA ASP A 123 20.49 20.93 -17.20
C ASP A 123 20.83 22.20 -17.95
N SER A 124 21.18 22.07 -19.24
CA SER A 124 21.35 23.23 -20.11
C SER A 124 20.02 23.99 -20.23
N ARG A 125 20.03 25.30 -19.97
CA ARG A 125 18.84 26.13 -20.09
C ARG A 125 18.24 26.01 -21.50
N CYS A 126 16.96 25.70 -21.56
CA CYS A 126 16.22 25.77 -22.81
C CYS A 126 15.78 27.21 -23.07
N PHE A 127 15.98 27.69 -24.30
CA PHE A 127 15.64 29.05 -24.73
C PHE A 127 14.40 29.11 -25.62
N CYS A 128 13.58 28.06 -25.65
CA CYS A 128 12.31 28.11 -26.38
C CYS A 128 11.31 29.04 -25.66
N GLU A 129 10.34 29.58 -26.39
CA GLU A 129 9.33 30.51 -25.86
C GLU A 129 8.58 29.94 -24.64
N SER A 130 8.28 28.63 -24.64
CA SER A 130 7.63 27.95 -23.53
C SER A 130 8.51 27.87 -22.27
N CYS A 131 9.81 27.59 -22.41
CA CYS A 131 10.73 27.54 -21.27
C CYS A 131 11.13 28.93 -20.77
N LEU A 132 11.07 29.95 -21.63
CA LEU A 132 11.26 31.34 -21.21
C LEU A 132 10.05 31.87 -20.45
N THR A 133 8.83 31.45 -20.81
CA THR A 133 7.59 31.83 -20.12
C THR A 133 7.38 31.04 -18.83
N LEU A 134 7.79 29.77 -18.80
CA LEU A 134 7.73 28.90 -17.62
C LEU A 134 9.07 28.18 -17.43
N PRO A 135 10.06 28.85 -16.80
CA PRO A 135 11.37 28.25 -16.59
C PRO A 135 11.27 27.02 -15.69
N THR A 136 11.99 25.97 -16.07
CA THR A 136 12.19 24.78 -15.23
C THR A 136 12.77 25.23 -13.88
N PRO A 137 12.22 24.75 -12.76
CA PRO A 137 12.73 25.12 -11.45
C PRO A 137 14.18 24.66 -11.33
N THR A 138 15.07 25.55 -10.90
CA THR A 138 16.46 25.18 -10.61
C THR A 138 16.50 24.46 -9.26
N ASN A 139 17.14 23.29 -9.24
CA ASN A 139 17.32 22.47 -8.02
C ASN A 139 18.56 22.92 -7.23
N ASP A 140 18.72 24.23 -7.03
CA ASP A 140 19.94 24.77 -6.40
C ASP A 140 20.09 24.33 -4.93
N ASN A 141 18.98 23.89 -4.29
CA ASN A 141 18.97 23.31 -2.95
C ASN A 141 17.95 22.17 -2.86
N CYS A 142 18.42 20.92 -2.93
CA CYS A 142 17.55 19.76 -2.74
C CYS A 142 16.87 19.79 -1.35
N ARG A 143 15.55 19.63 -1.33
CA ARG A 143 14.72 19.55 -0.11
C ARG A 143 14.25 18.12 0.20
N CYS A 144 14.93 17.11 -0.33
CA CYS A 144 14.59 15.73 0.01
C CYS A 144 14.91 15.44 1.48
N SER A 145 14.25 14.43 2.06
CA SER A 145 14.40 14.04 3.46
C SER A 145 15.81 13.60 3.85
N CYS A 146 16.69 13.29 2.90
CA CYS A 146 18.11 13.01 3.18
C CYS A 146 18.96 14.29 3.29
N CYS A 147 18.65 15.34 2.50
CA CYS A 147 19.37 16.61 2.53
C CYS A 147 18.85 17.53 3.64
N GLN A 148 17.53 17.49 3.87
CA GLN A 148 16.83 18.27 4.88
C GLN A 148 15.88 17.32 5.62
N PRO A 149 16.39 16.58 6.64
CA PRO A 149 15.57 15.68 7.42
C PRO A 149 14.32 16.36 7.96
N GLU A 150 13.17 15.72 7.75
CA GLU A 150 11.91 16.21 8.28
C GLU A 150 11.93 16.16 9.82
N THR A 151 11.26 17.13 10.44
CA THR A 151 11.00 17.06 11.88
C THR A 151 10.21 15.78 12.16
N PRO A 152 10.64 14.92 13.09
CA PRO A 152 9.92 13.70 13.40
C PRO A 152 8.48 14.04 13.76
N LEU A 153 7.53 13.32 13.14
CA LEU A 153 6.12 13.46 13.49
C LEU A 153 5.95 13.21 14.99
N PRO A 154 5.04 13.94 15.66
CA PRO A 154 4.71 13.63 17.04
C PRO A 154 4.33 12.14 17.13
N PRO A 155 4.72 11.44 18.20
CA PRO A 155 4.37 10.05 18.36
C PRO A 155 2.85 9.94 18.25
N ILE A 156 2.38 9.25 17.20
CA ILE A 156 0.96 8.93 17.06
C ILE A 156 0.61 8.22 18.36
N PRO A 157 -0.37 8.71 19.14
CA PRO A 157 -0.81 8.03 20.34
C PRO A 157 -1.17 6.63 19.92
N ARG A 158 -0.28 5.68 20.23
CA ARG A 158 -0.64 4.27 20.09
C ARG A 158 -1.69 4.12 21.15
N GLU A 159 -2.94 4.07 20.74
CA GLU A 159 -4.01 3.52 21.56
C GLU A 159 -3.43 2.23 22.08
N SER A 160 -3.06 2.24 23.36
CA SER A 160 -2.32 1.15 23.95
C SER A 160 -3.26 -0.03 23.78
N ALA A 161 -2.91 -0.95 22.88
CA ALA A 161 -3.79 -2.07 22.52
C ALA A 161 -4.11 -2.98 23.73
N CYS A 162 -3.51 -2.71 24.89
CA CYS A 162 -3.83 -3.29 26.18
C CYS A 162 -4.86 -2.52 27.03
N SER A 163 -5.15 -1.25 26.74
CA SER A 163 -5.78 -0.38 27.75
C SER A 163 -7.26 -0.66 27.96
N GLN A 164 -8.02 -1.06 26.95
CA GLN A 164 -9.43 -1.39 27.14
C GLN A 164 -9.87 -2.52 26.21
N ARG A 165 -9.36 -3.74 26.45
CA ARG A 165 -10.21 -4.88 26.08
C ARG A 165 -11.46 -4.73 26.93
N PRO A 166 -12.65 -4.45 26.36
CA PRO A 166 -13.87 -4.33 27.14
C PRO A 166 -13.96 -5.56 28.03
N THR A 167 -14.18 -5.32 29.32
CA THR A 167 -14.19 -6.34 30.38
C THR A 167 -14.99 -7.53 29.84
N ARG A 168 -14.29 -8.60 29.47
CA ARG A 168 -14.91 -9.66 28.67
C ARG A 168 -16.07 -10.19 29.51
N GLY A 169 -17.29 -10.04 29.01
CA GLY A 169 -18.49 -10.51 29.70
C GLY A 169 -18.40 -12.00 30.05
N PRO A 170 -19.29 -12.48 30.93
CA PRO A 170 -19.38 -13.89 31.31
C PRO A 170 -19.32 -14.79 30.08
N MET A 171 -18.62 -15.93 30.14
CA MET A 171 -18.49 -16.81 28.96
C MET A 171 -19.83 -17.24 28.38
N ALA A 172 -20.86 -17.40 29.23
CA ALA A 172 -22.21 -17.75 28.82
C ALA A 172 -22.88 -16.71 27.90
N THR A 173 -22.40 -15.46 27.88
CA THR A 173 -22.95 -14.41 27.01
C THR A 173 -22.08 -14.16 25.76
N ARG A 174 -21.00 -14.92 25.58
CA ARG A 174 -20.09 -14.74 24.45
C ARG A 174 -20.63 -15.46 23.22
N VAL A 175 -20.62 -14.75 22.09
CA VAL A 175 -20.89 -15.31 20.77
C VAL A 175 -19.74 -16.26 20.41
N SER A 176 -20.05 -17.53 20.12
CA SER A 176 -19.06 -18.53 19.70
C SER A 176 -18.46 -18.18 18.33
N MET A 177 -17.38 -18.85 17.91
CA MET A 177 -16.78 -18.59 16.61
C MET A 177 -17.75 -18.91 15.46
N ASP A 178 -18.44 -20.04 15.52
CA ASP A 178 -19.42 -20.45 14.51
C ASP A 178 -20.58 -19.43 14.40
N MET A 179 -21.04 -18.91 15.54
CA MET A 179 -22.04 -17.85 15.58
C MET A 179 -21.52 -16.54 14.98
N ARG A 180 -20.26 -16.17 15.25
CA ARG A 180 -19.63 -14.98 14.66
C ARG A 180 -19.53 -15.11 13.16
N ASP A 181 -19.16 -16.27 12.64
CA ASP A 181 -19.06 -16.50 11.21
C ASP A 181 -20.45 -16.42 10.54
N TYR A 182 -21.46 -17.10 11.12
CA TYR A 182 -22.85 -17.02 10.65
C TYR A 182 -23.37 -15.57 10.69
N GLY A 183 -23.24 -14.90 11.83
CA GLY A 183 -23.72 -13.54 12.02
C GLY A 183 -22.99 -12.52 11.13
N SER A 184 -21.68 -12.68 10.92
CA SER A 184 -20.93 -11.81 10.02
C SER A 184 -21.42 -11.94 8.59
N ASN A 185 -21.73 -13.16 8.14
CA ASN A 185 -22.31 -13.37 6.82
C ASN A 185 -23.71 -12.78 6.70
N ALA A 186 -24.56 -12.92 7.72
CA ALA A 186 -25.88 -12.28 7.75
C ALA A 186 -25.78 -10.74 7.68
N LEU A 187 -24.91 -10.12 8.48
CA LEU A 187 -24.73 -8.66 8.45
C LEU A 187 -24.10 -8.16 7.13
N ARG A 188 -23.24 -8.96 6.47
CA ARG A 188 -22.76 -8.68 5.11
C ARG A 188 -23.89 -8.74 4.07
N ARG A 189 -24.82 -9.70 4.20
CA ARG A 189 -26.02 -9.78 3.35
C ARG A 189 -26.94 -8.58 3.57
N PHE A 190 -27.23 -8.24 4.81
CA PHE A 190 -27.99 -7.04 5.20
C PHE A 190 -27.39 -5.77 4.58
N ARG A 191 -26.08 -5.57 4.75
CA ARG A 191 -25.31 -4.47 4.15
C ARG A 191 -25.52 -4.39 2.64
N PHE A 192 -25.41 -5.51 1.94
CA PHE A 192 -25.61 -5.56 0.49
C PHE A 192 -27.06 -5.29 0.08
N GLN A 193 -28.04 -5.73 0.88
CA GLN A 193 -29.45 -5.46 0.60
C GLN A 193 -29.77 -3.97 0.72
N ILE A 194 -29.25 -3.27 1.74
CA ILE A 194 -29.40 -1.82 1.86
C ILE A 194 -28.74 -1.13 0.68
N TRP A 195 -27.49 -1.50 0.37
CA TRP A 195 -26.75 -0.93 -0.75
C TRP A 195 -27.52 -1.06 -2.06
N LYS A 196 -28.03 -2.26 -2.36
CA LYS A 196 -28.78 -2.56 -3.58
C LYS A 196 -30.13 -1.84 -3.66
N LYS A 197 -30.82 -1.65 -2.53
CA LYS A 197 -32.10 -0.94 -2.46
C LYS A 197 -31.93 0.57 -2.51
N SER A 198 -30.75 1.07 -2.14
CA SER A 198 -30.47 2.50 -2.16
C SER A 198 -30.46 3.03 -3.58
N GLN A 199 -31.25 4.08 -3.82
CA GLN A 199 -31.23 4.84 -5.06
C GLN A 199 -30.30 6.07 -4.96
N SER A 200 -29.62 6.25 -3.83
CA SER A 200 -28.76 7.41 -3.61
C SER A 200 -27.55 7.34 -4.54
N PRO A 201 -27.32 8.36 -5.41
CA PRO A 201 -26.15 8.40 -6.28
C PRO A 201 -24.83 8.30 -5.51
N ARG A 202 -24.80 8.80 -4.27
CA ARG A 202 -23.64 8.72 -3.37
C ARG A 202 -23.37 7.31 -2.87
N LEU A 203 -24.39 6.48 -2.68
CA LEU A 203 -24.22 5.09 -2.24
C LEU A 203 -23.91 4.15 -3.40
N CYS A 204 -24.51 4.39 -4.58
CA CYS A 204 -24.25 3.62 -5.78
C CYS A 204 -22.79 3.70 -6.27
N SER A 205 -22.07 4.76 -5.91
CA SER A 205 -20.65 4.93 -6.25
C SER A 205 -19.68 4.30 -5.25
N LEU A 206 -20.16 3.92 -4.07
CA LEU A 206 -19.34 3.34 -3.01
C LEU A 206 -19.52 1.82 -2.99
N PRO A 207 -18.49 1.05 -2.61
CA PRO A 207 -18.66 -0.39 -2.39
C PRO A 207 -19.61 -0.63 -1.22
N PRO A 208 -20.34 -1.77 -1.19
CA PRO A 208 -21.22 -2.12 -0.06
C PRO A 208 -20.50 -2.06 1.29
N ALA A 209 -19.19 -2.36 1.32
CA ALA A 209 -18.37 -2.29 2.51
C ALA A 209 -18.36 -0.92 3.19
N ALA A 210 -18.57 0.19 2.47
CA ALA A 210 -18.62 1.54 3.03
C ALA A 210 -19.86 1.80 3.91
N LEU A 211 -20.96 1.06 3.71
CA LEU A 211 -22.15 1.16 4.55
C LEU A 211 -21.90 0.60 5.95
N LEU A 212 -21.34 -0.60 6.03
CA LEU A 212 -21.06 -1.28 7.31
C LEU A 212 -19.73 -2.02 7.19
N HIS A 213 -18.67 -1.45 7.75
CA HIS A 213 -17.31 -2.00 7.61
C HIS A 213 -17.18 -3.36 8.34
N ASP A 214 -16.32 -4.25 7.85
CA ASP A 214 -16.08 -5.56 8.47
C ASP A 214 -15.55 -5.45 9.92
N ASN A 215 -14.75 -4.41 10.20
CA ASN A 215 -14.30 -4.10 11.56
C ASN A 215 -15.48 -3.70 12.47
N THR A 216 -16.46 -2.96 11.94
CA THR A 216 -17.68 -2.58 12.66
C THR A 216 -18.55 -3.80 12.94
N ILE A 217 -18.72 -4.70 11.96
CA ILE A 217 -19.40 -6.00 12.14
C ILE A 217 -18.74 -6.80 13.27
N SER A 218 -17.41 -6.87 13.28
CA SER A 218 -16.65 -7.54 14.32
C SER A 218 -16.87 -6.91 15.70
N GLY A 219 -16.85 -5.57 15.77
CA GLY A 219 -17.12 -4.82 17.00
C GLY A 219 -18.54 -5.01 17.53
N ILE A 220 -19.55 -5.11 16.65
CA ILE A 220 -20.93 -5.44 17.01
C ILE A 220 -20.99 -6.78 17.75
N PHE A 221 -20.24 -7.80 17.29
CA PHE A 221 -20.19 -9.10 17.97
C PHE A 221 -19.44 -9.09 19.29
N ASP A 222 -18.52 -8.13 19.51
CA ASP A 222 -17.82 -7.98 20.78
C ASP A 222 -18.72 -7.44 21.89
N VAL A 223 -19.76 -6.68 21.54
CA VAL A 223 -20.75 -6.13 22.48
C VAL A 223 -22.18 -6.66 22.25
N PHE A 224 -22.34 -7.77 21.52
CA PHE A 224 -23.63 -8.27 21.01
C PHE A 224 -24.74 -8.40 22.09
N SER A 225 -24.37 -8.78 23.31
CA SER A 225 -25.31 -8.93 24.43
C SER A 225 -25.83 -7.60 24.98
N GLN A 226 -25.13 -6.50 24.72
CA GLN A 226 -25.44 -5.15 25.19
C GLN A 226 -26.33 -4.38 24.19
N LEU A 227 -26.33 -4.77 22.92
CA LEU A 227 -27.11 -4.12 21.86
C LEU A 227 -28.60 -4.47 21.98
N ARG A 228 -29.37 -3.65 22.71
CA ARG A 228 -30.81 -3.88 22.95
C ARG A 228 -31.70 -2.78 22.38
N SER A 229 -31.12 -1.64 22.02
CA SER A 229 -31.83 -0.48 21.51
C SER A 229 -31.06 0.15 20.35
N VAL A 230 -31.75 1.02 19.61
CA VAL A 230 -31.11 1.82 18.55
C VAL A 230 -30.01 2.72 19.11
N ALA A 231 -30.15 3.20 20.36
CA ALA A 231 -29.14 4.03 21.01
C ALA A 231 -27.80 3.29 21.19
N ASP A 232 -27.86 1.99 21.50
CA ASP A 232 -26.66 1.15 21.68
C ASP A 232 -25.90 0.93 20.37
N LEU A 233 -26.57 1.09 19.22
CA LEU A 233 -25.96 0.98 17.89
C LEU A 233 -25.28 2.28 17.44
N SER A 234 -25.51 3.40 18.11
CA SER A 234 -24.96 4.71 17.70
C SER A 234 -23.45 4.72 17.45
N PRO A 235 -22.57 4.01 18.21
CA PRO A 235 -21.14 3.98 17.92
C PRO A 235 -20.77 3.22 16.64
N TYR A 236 -21.68 2.39 16.12
CA TYR A 236 -21.48 1.50 14.97
C TYR A 236 -22.18 1.98 13.70
N VAL A 237 -23.04 2.99 13.79
CA VAL A 237 -23.78 3.56 12.67
C VAL A 237 -23.00 4.75 12.10
N ASN A 238 -22.59 4.67 10.84
CA ASN A 238 -22.02 5.80 10.12
C ASN A 238 -23.10 6.61 9.39
N GLY A 239 -22.72 7.75 8.80
CA GLY A 239 -23.67 8.61 8.08
C GLY A 239 -24.36 7.94 6.88
N PHE A 240 -23.84 6.83 6.37
CA PHE A 240 -24.44 6.07 5.26
C PHE A 240 -25.55 5.11 5.71
N LEU A 241 -25.53 4.70 6.97
CA LEU A 241 -26.56 3.85 7.59
C LEU A 241 -27.67 4.64 8.29
N GLN A 242 -27.60 5.97 8.26
CA GLN A 242 -28.60 6.82 8.89
C GLN A 242 -30.00 6.55 8.32
N GLY A 243 -30.97 6.26 9.18
CA GLY A 243 -32.33 5.86 8.80
C GLY A 243 -32.54 4.35 8.63
N HIS A 244 -31.47 3.53 8.69
CA HIS A 244 -31.54 2.07 8.64
C HIS A 244 -31.25 1.40 9.99
N GLU A 245 -31.18 2.17 11.08
CA GLU A 245 -30.78 1.68 12.41
C GLU A 245 -31.81 0.69 12.97
N GLN A 246 -33.10 0.94 12.76
CA GLN A 246 -34.16 0.00 13.16
C GLN A 246 -34.07 -1.32 12.40
N SER A 247 -33.75 -1.27 11.10
CA SER A 247 -33.58 -2.49 10.30
C SER A 247 -32.36 -3.28 10.75
N LEU A 248 -31.26 -2.60 11.11
CA LEU A 248 -30.07 -3.25 11.68
C LEU A 248 -30.37 -3.88 13.04
N LEU A 249 -31.12 -3.19 13.91
CA LEU A 249 -31.54 -3.75 15.20
C LEU A 249 -32.42 -4.99 15.02
N ALA A 250 -33.36 -4.96 14.06
CA ALA A 250 -34.20 -6.11 13.75
C ALA A 250 -33.38 -7.32 13.27
N GLU A 251 -32.38 -7.10 12.42
CA GLU A 251 -31.44 -8.15 11.97
C GLU A 251 -30.63 -8.73 13.15
N ILE A 252 -30.18 -7.88 14.08
CA ILE A 252 -29.47 -8.30 15.29
C ILE A 252 -30.37 -9.12 16.22
N GLU A 253 -31.65 -8.75 16.35
CA GLU A 253 -32.63 -9.51 17.11
C GLU A 253 -32.94 -10.88 16.47
N GLU A 254 -33.02 -10.95 15.14
CA GLU A 254 -33.14 -12.21 14.42
C GLU A 254 -31.92 -13.11 14.67
N LEU A 255 -30.70 -12.55 14.58
CA LEU A 255 -29.47 -13.27 14.91
C LEU A 255 -29.48 -13.78 16.35
N ARG A 256 -30.01 -13.01 17.31
CA ARG A 256 -30.12 -13.45 18.71
C ARG A 256 -31.02 -14.68 18.86
N LYS A 257 -32.13 -14.74 18.12
CA LYS A 257 -33.00 -15.93 18.09
C LYS A 257 -32.28 -17.13 17.48
N LYS A 258 -31.56 -16.95 16.37
CA LYS A 258 -30.80 -18.00 15.69
C LYS A 258 -29.64 -18.52 16.54
N PHE A 259 -28.92 -17.65 17.24
CA PHE A 259 -27.88 -18.05 18.18
C PHE A 259 -28.44 -18.84 19.36
N GLY A 260 -29.65 -18.52 19.82
CA GLY A 260 -30.37 -19.33 20.81
C GLY A 260 -30.56 -20.79 20.35
N ARG A 261 -30.88 -21.00 19.06
CA ARG A 261 -31.02 -22.33 18.44
C ARG A 261 -29.67 -23.03 18.29
N MET A 262 -28.65 -22.33 17.80
CA MET A 262 -27.30 -22.88 17.67
C MET A 262 -26.72 -23.32 19.02
N ASN A 263 -27.02 -22.60 20.11
CA ASN A 263 -26.58 -22.98 21.47
C ASN A 263 -27.16 -24.31 21.96
N ILE A 264 -28.33 -24.72 21.46
CA ILE A 264 -28.96 -26.01 21.78
C ILE A 264 -28.67 -27.08 20.71
N GLY A 265 -27.74 -26.80 19.78
CA GLY A 265 -27.34 -27.73 18.73
C GLY A 265 -28.34 -27.87 17.57
N LEU A 266 -29.29 -26.95 17.45
CA LEU A 266 -30.22 -26.93 16.31
C LEU A 266 -29.65 -26.10 15.15
N ASP A 267 -30.01 -26.50 13.93
CA ASP A 267 -29.65 -25.78 12.71
C ASP A 267 -30.35 -24.40 12.71
N PRO A 268 -29.60 -23.28 12.52
CA PRO A 268 -30.17 -21.94 12.50
C PRO A 268 -31.25 -21.72 11.43
N ASP A 269 -31.24 -22.48 10.32
CA ASP A 269 -32.08 -22.23 9.15
C ASP A 269 -33.29 -23.21 9.03
N GLU A 270 -33.35 -24.24 9.86
CA GLU A 270 -34.38 -25.30 9.76
C GLU A 270 -35.84 -24.80 9.96
N SER A 271 -36.07 -23.66 10.61
CA SER A 271 -37.42 -23.11 10.81
C SER A 271 -37.90 -22.20 9.68
N SER A 272 -37.03 -21.79 8.75
CA SER A 272 -37.43 -21.00 7.59
C SER A 272 -37.66 -21.93 6.40
N SER A 273 -38.89 -22.42 6.25
CA SER A 273 -39.32 -23.22 5.09
C SER A 273 -39.39 -22.41 3.78
N LEU A 274 -38.68 -21.28 3.69
CA LEU A 274 -38.57 -20.48 2.48
C LEU A 274 -37.27 -20.84 1.76
N PRO A 275 -37.30 -21.11 0.45
CA PRO A 275 -36.13 -21.55 -0.30
C PRO A 275 -35.03 -20.46 -0.28
N SER A 276 -33.93 -20.72 0.42
CA SER A 276 -32.78 -19.81 0.60
C SER A 276 -31.87 -19.70 -0.65
N ASN A 277 -32.14 -20.46 -1.71
CA ASN A 277 -31.18 -20.79 -2.78
C ASN A 277 -30.73 -19.65 -3.71
N SER A 278 -31.25 -18.43 -3.61
CA SER A 278 -30.89 -17.35 -4.56
C SER A 278 -29.70 -16.50 -4.11
N TYR A 279 -29.54 -16.27 -2.81
CA TYR A 279 -28.54 -15.30 -2.31
C TYR A 279 -27.18 -15.90 -1.99
N ASP A 280 -27.13 -17.17 -1.61
CA ASP A 280 -25.87 -17.82 -1.21
C ASP A 280 -24.94 -18.10 -2.38
N ASN A 281 -25.50 -18.44 -3.53
CA ASN A 281 -24.73 -18.61 -4.76
C ASN A 281 -24.09 -17.30 -5.24
N PHE A 282 -24.74 -16.15 -5.00
CA PHE A 282 -24.21 -14.85 -5.39
C PHE A 282 -23.06 -14.40 -4.47
N PHE A 283 -23.19 -14.60 -3.15
CA PHE A 283 -22.12 -14.27 -2.21
C PHE A 283 -20.91 -15.20 -2.31
N ALA A 284 -21.13 -16.49 -2.61
CA ALA A 284 -20.05 -17.40 -2.94
C ALA A 284 -19.26 -16.92 -4.17
N SER A 285 -19.93 -16.28 -5.15
CA SER A 285 -19.27 -15.71 -6.33
C SER A 285 -18.50 -14.42 -6.05
N ILE A 286 -18.91 -13.60 -5.06
CA ILE A 286 -18.21 -12.35 -4.72
C ILE A 286 -16.98 -12.61 -3.83
N ASN A 287 -17.06 -13.59 -2.93
CA ASN A 287 -15.98 -13.92 -2.01
C ASN A 287 -15.04 -15.01 -2.55
N ALA A 288 -15.34 -15.61 -3.71
CA ALA A 288 -14.37 -16.45 -4.39
C ALA A 288 -13.16 -15.58 -4.74
N PRO A 289 -11.93 -15.95 -4.33
CA PRO A 289 -10.75 -15.26 -4.79
C PRO A 289 -10.78 -15.31 -6.32
N GLU A 290 -10.90 -14.15 -6.97
CA GLU A 290 -10.86 -14.05 -8.43
C GLU A 290 -9.62 -14.81 -8.89
N LYS A 291 -9.83 -15.97 -9.53
CA LYS A 291 -8.77 -16.61 -10.31
C LYS A 291 -8.37 -15.57 -11.34
N ALA A 292 -7.15 -15.04 -11.19
CA ALA A 292 -6.61 -14.04 -12.10
C ALA A 292 -6.93 -14.45 -13.54
N PRO A 293 -7.50 -13.56 -14.37
CA PRO A 293 -7.90 -13.89 -15.71
C PRO A 293 -6.68 -14.46 -16.44
N THR A 294 -6.79 -15.72 -16.87
CA THR A 294 -5.80 -16.34 -17.73
C THR A 294 -5.90 -15.61 -19.06
N TYR A 295 -4.97 -14.67 -19.28
CA TYR A 295 -4.88 -13.87 -20.49
C TYR A 295 -4.56 -14.83 -21.64
N GLN A 296 -5.59 -15.30 -22.35
CA GLN A 296 -5.41 -15.96 -23.63
C GLN A 296 -5.04 -14.87 -24.63
N SER A 297 -3.75 -14.81 -24.93
CA SER A 297 -3.17 -13.91 -25.93
C SER A 297 -3.92 -14.10 -27.25
N PRO A 298 -4.54 -13.04 -27.82
CA PRO A 298 -5.18 -13.15 -29.10
C PRO A 298 -4.13 -13.41 -30.18
N LEU A 299 -4.48 -14.37 -31.03
CA LEU A 299 -3.77 -14.86 -32.21
C LEU A 299 -3.01 -13.76 -32.98
N SER A 300 -1.74 -14.04 -33.22
CA SER A 300 -0.87 -13.31 -34.14
C SER A 300 -1.47 -13.29 -35.54
N ALA A 301 -1.92 -12.11 -35.99
CA ALA A 301 -2.08 -11.85 -37.42
C ALA A 301 -0.68 -11.63 -38.01
N ASN A 302 -0.33 -12.45 -39.00
CA ASN A 302 0.87 -12.29 -39.82
C ASN A 302 0.84 -10.93 -40.52
N VAL A 303 1.59 -9.97 -40.00
CA VAL A 303 1.95 -8.73 -40.70
C VAL A 303 3.37 -8.92 -41.23
N GLU A 304 3.48 -8.95 -42.55
CA GLU A 304 4.74 -9.02 -43.29
C GLU A 304 5.55 -7.74 -43.02
N PRO A 305 6.80 -7.83 -42.52
CA PRO A 305 7.57 -6.65 -42.18
C PRO A 305 8.12 -5.97 -43.44
N SER A 306 7.73 -4.71 -43.62
CA SER A 306 8.29 -3.81 -44.63
C SER A 306 9.78 -3.53 -44.33
N PRO A 307 10.67 -3.46 -45.33
CA PRO A 307 12.11 -3.36 -45.11
C PRO A 307 12.51 -1.99 -44.55
N VAL A 308 13.02 -1.99 -43.31
CA VAL A 308 13.61 -0.81 -42.67
C VAL A 308 15.01 -0.56 -43.27
N PRO A 309 15.36 0.68 -43.66
CA PRO A 309 16.70 1.01 -44.14
C PRO A 309 17.74 0.84 -43.01
N LYS A 310 18.79 0.06 -43.29
CA LYS A 310 19.93 -0.17 -42.39
C LYS A 310 20.71 1.12 -42.17
N LEU A 311 20.48 1.78 -41.04
CA LEU A 311 21.39 2.80 -40.52
C LEU A 311 22.65 2.12 -39.98
N THR A 312 23.74 2.24 -40.73
CA THR A 312 25.06 1.73 -40.32
C THR A 312 25.72 2.76 -39.40
N ILE A 313 25.58 2.56 -38.09
CA ILE A 313 26.32 3.34 -37.09
C ILE A 313 27.73 2.74 -37.00
N ARG A 314 28.73 3.45 -37.54
CA ARG A 314 30.15 3.13 -37.34
C ARG A 314 30.54 3.52 -35.91
N ILE A 315 30.69 2.53 -35.04
CA ILE A 315 31.32 2.68 -33.73
C ILE A 315 32.84 2.67 -33.94
N PRO A 316 33.60 3.71 -33.51
CA PRO A 316 35.05 3.67 -33.55
C PRO A 316 35.62 2.63 -32.56
N PRO A 317 36.73 1.95 -32.88
CA PRO A 317 37.28 0.90 -32.03
C PRO A 317 37.81 1.49 -30.71
N LEU A 318 37.29 0.97 -29.60
CA LEU A 318 37.82 1.18 -28.26
C LEU A 318 39.29 0.73 -28.21
N ALA A 319 40.17 1.67 -27.88
CA ALA A 319 41.58 1.42 -27.66
C ALA A 319 41.76 0.40 -26.52
N LYS A 320 42.36 -0.75 -26.85
CA LYS A 320 42.77 -1.77 -25.89
C LYS A 320 43.82 -1.18 -24.95
N ARG A 321 43.41 -0.73 -23.76
CA ARG A 321 44.34 -0.46 -22.65
C ARG A 321 44.91 -1.80 -22.17
N LYS A 322 46.18 -2.04 -22.49
CA LYS A 322 46.99 -3.12 -21.91
C LYS A 322 47.09 -2.90 -20.41
N LEU A 323 46.36 -3.71 -19.62
CA LEU A 323 46.64 -3.87 -18.21
C LEU A 323 47.89 -4.75 -18.09
N SER A 324 48.98 -4.15 -17.62
CA SER A 324 50.19 -4.86 -17.23
C SER A 324 49.91 -5.71 -16.00
N ASN A 325 50.23 -7.00 -16.09
CA ASN A 325 50.24 -7.92 -14.97
C ASN A 325 51.28 -7.48 -13.95
N ALA A 326 50.84 -6.92 -12.82
CA ALA A 326 51.65 -6.74 -11.64
C ALA A 326 51.47 -7.97 -10.72
N SER A 327 52.60 -8.62 -10.45
CA SER A 327 52.79 -9.82 -9.65
C SER A 327 52.15 -9.72 -8.26
N ARG A 328 51.36 -10.73 -7.90
CA ARG A 328 50.89 -10.96 -6.53
C ARG A 328 52.01 -11.54 -5.66
N PRO A 329 52.35 -10.94 -4.50
CA PRO A 329 53.05 -11.67 -3.45
C PRO A 329 52.06 -12.48 -2.62
N ARG A 330 52.48 -13.70 -2.32
CA ARG A 330 51.80 -14.71 -1.49
C ARG A 330 51.95 -14.31 -0.02
N ALA A 331 50.90 -13.80 0.61
CA ALA A 331 50.91 -13.49 2.04
C ALA A 331 50.37 -14.68 2.85
N THR A 332 51.24 -15.17 3.74
CA THR A 332 51.01 -16.21 4.74
C THR A 332 50.01 -15.77 5.80
N ALA A 333 49.06 -16.66 6.12
CA ALA A 333 48.12 -16.51 7.21
C ALA A 333 48.85 -16.45 8.57
N LYS A 334 48.69 -15.34 9.29
CA LYS A 334 48.93 -15.25 10.74
C LYS A 334 47.62 -14.90 11.42
N ARG A 335 47.06 -15.87 12.15
CA ARG A 335 46.07 -15.65 13.20
C ARG A 335 46.69 -14.71 14.24
N SER A 336 46.06 -13.55 14.46
CA SER A 336 46.28 -12.76 15.67
C SER A 336 44.91 -12.48 16.29
N ASN A 337 44.76 -12.90 17.54
CA ASN A 337 43.67 -12.52 18.41
C ASN A 337 43.86 -11.03 18.74
N HIS A 338 42.86 -10.19 18.46
CA HIS A 338 42.79 -8.88 19.07
C HIS A 338 41.42 -8.63 19.68
N THR A 339 41.52 -8.35 20.97
CA THR A 339 40.60 -7.78 21.94
C THR A 339 39.73 -6.64 21.41
N GLY A 340 38.52 -6.57 21.97
CA GLY A 340 37.46 -5.64 21.59
C GLY A 340 37.85 -4.17 21.62
N SER A 341 37.38 -3.47 20.60
CA SER A 341 37.25 -2.02 20.58
C SER A 341 35.79 -1.70 20.35
N SER A 342 35.20 -1.05 21.36
CA SER A 342 33.87 -0.47 21.37
C SER A 342 33.71 0.52 20.20
N ILE A 343 32.80 0.23 19.27
CA ILE A 343 32.34 1.21 18.29
C ILE A 343 31.11 1.90 18.91
N HIS A 344 31.32 3.14 19.33
CA HIS A 344 30.29 4.10 19.71
C HIS A 344 29.23 4.19 18.60
N ARG A 345 28.05 3.62 18.84
CA ARG A 345 26.82 3.97 18.12
C ARG A 345 26.21 5.19 18.81
N GLN A 346 26.27 6.35 18.17
CA GLN A 346 25.36 7.45 18.50
C GLN A 346 23.97 7.09 17.98
N ILE A 347 23.18 6.42 18.82
CA ILE A 347 21.72 6.48 18.78
C ILE A 347 21.35 7.47 19.87
N ALA A 348 21.17 8.74 19.49
CA ALA A 348 20.58 9.72 20.39
C ALA A 348 19.06 9.50 20.41
N ILE A 349 18.59 8.69 21.36
CA ILE A 349 17.22 8.77 21.87
C ILE A 349 17.30 9.77 23.03
N LEU A 350 16.95 11.03 22.76
CA LEU A 350 16.70 11.99 23.83
C LEU A 350 15.23 11.86 24.23
N THR A 351 14.99 11.19 25.35
CA THR A 351 13.77 11.35 26.15
C THR A 351 13.94 12.62 27.01
N SER A 352 13.15 13.66 26.76
CA SER A 352 12.99 14.74 27.74
C SER A 352 11.74 14.47 28.56
N GLN A 353 11.96 14.11 29.83
CA GLN A 353 10.99 14.37 30.89
C GLN A 353 11.11 15.84 31.30
N SER A 354 9.97 16.52 31.32
CA SER A 354 9.59 17.53 32.32
C SER A 354 8.12 17.84 32.14
#